data_AF-A0A5J4W160-F1
#
_entry.id   AF-A0A5J4W160-F1
#
_cell.length_a   1.000
_cell.length_b   1.000
_cell.length_c   1.000
_cell.angle_alpha   90.00
_cell.angle_beta   90.00
_cell.angle_gamma   90.00
#
_symmetry.space_group_name_H-M   'P 1'
#
loop_
_entity.id
_entity.type
_entity.pdbx_description
1 polymer ?
#
loop_
_entity_poly.entity_id
_entity_poly.type
_entity_poly.pdbx_seq_one_letter_code
_entity_poly.pdbx_strand_id
1 'polypeptide(L)'
;MSIPVAVQELAPVPSECLQDVRIDRMTYTHTDANTNSCAVLLNPVIASGIVRMDIMNMTKLEGVGIADESMNFDRTQNPLNYRTPNVAVYRTDKIVIYGHKIGME
;
A
#
# COMPACT_ATOMS: atom_id res chain seq x y z
N MET A 1 -22.90 11.37 -23.81
CA MET A 1 -23.23 11.28 -22.38
C MET A 1 -22.10 10.54 -21.70
N SER A 2 -21.33 11.22 -20.86
CA SER A 2 -20.22 10.61 -20.12
C SER A 2 -20.80 9.87 -18.93
N ILE A 3 -20.56 8.56 -18.84
CA ILE A 3 -20.93 7.77 -17.66
C ILE A 3 -20.08 8.31 -16.50
N PRO A 4 -20.66 8.65 -15.33
CA PRO A 4 -19.85 8.98 -14.18
C PRO A 4 -19.03 7.74 -13.82
N VAL A 5 -17.71 7.85 -13.96
CA VAL A 5 -16.80 6.84 -13.43
C VAL A 5 -16.97 6.88 -11.92
N ALA A 6 -17.54 5.83 -11.35
CA ALA A 6 -17.57 5.67 -9.90
C ALA A 6 -16.12 5.59 -9.43
N VAL A 7 -15.65 6.62 -8.74
CA VAL A 7 -14.37 6.55 -8.03
C VAL A 7 -14.63 5.62 -6.85
N GLN A 8 -14.08 4.40 -6.91
CA GLN A 8 -14.05 3.52 -5.77
C GLN A 8 -13.29 4.25 -4.66
N GLU A 9 -13.98 4.62 -3.59
CA GLU A 9 -13.34 5.25 -2.44
C GLU A 9 -12.52 4.18 -1.71
N LEU A 10 -11.19 4.33 -1.74
CA LEU A 10 -10.27 3.45 -1.03
C LEU A 10 -10.20 3.89 0.42
N ALA A 11 -10.47 2.98 1.35
CA ALA A 11 -10.38 3.23 2.78
C ALA A 11 -9.13 2.54 3.35
N PRO A 12 -8.42 3.17 4.31
CA PRO A 12 -7.31 2.51 4.96
C PRO A 12 -7.81 1.33 5.81
N VAL A 13 -7.09 0.22 5.77
CA VAL A 13 -7.33 -0.91 6.68
C VAL A 13 -6.93 -0.51 8.09
N PRO A 14 -7.79 -0.73 9.12
CA PRO A 14 -7.43 -0.45 10.50
C PRO A 14 -6.18 -1.21 10.94
N SER A 15 -5.19 -0.48 11.45
CA SER A 15 -3.97 -1.02 12.06
C SER A 15 -3.31 0.02 12.97
N GLU A 16 -2.35 -0.39 13.79
CA GLU A 16 -1.59 0.53 14.64
C GLU A 16 -0.78 1.56 13.83
N CYS A 17 -0.44 1.24 12.58
CA CYS A 17 0.21 2.16 11.65
C CYS A 17 -0.57 3.46 11.47
N LEU A 18 -1.91 3.43 11.54
CA LEU A 18 -2.74 4.64 11.35
C LEU A 18 -2.56 5.68 12.47
N GLN A 19 -1.99 5.31 13.61
CA GLN A 19 -1.66 6.28 14.67
C GLN A 19 -0.51 7.22 14.26
N ASP A 20 0.34 6.77 13.33
CA ASP A 20 1.48 7.54 12.80
C ASP A 20 1.13 8.30 11.51
N VAL A 21 -0.12 8.21 11.04
CA VAL A 21 -0.58 8.74 9.76
C VAL A 21 -1.69 9.77 9.98
N ARG A 22 -1.50 10.99 9.47
CA ARG A 22 -2.58 11.96 9.32
C ARG A 22 -3.36 11.65 8.04
N ILE A 23 -4.68 11.50 8.17
CA ILE A 23 -5.58 11.20 7.05
C ILE A 23 -6.42 12.46 6.77
N ASP A 24 -6.34 12.95 5.54
CA ASP A 24 -7.23 14.00 5.01
C ASP A 24 -7.84 13.52 3.68
N ARG A 25 -9.08 13.03 3.76
CA ARG A 25 -9.78 12.33 2.66
C ARG A 25 -8.94 11.16 2.14
N MET A 26 -8.45 11.24 0.90
CA MET A 26 -7.60 10.24 0.24
C MET A 26 -6.10 10.57 0.32
N THR A 27 -5.72 11.56 1.14
CA THR A 27 -4.33 11.94 1.37
C THR A 27 -3.86 11.35 2.69
N TYR A 28 -2.82 10.53 2.63
CA TYR A 28 -2.21 9.88 3.79
C TYR A 28 -0.82 10.45 4.00
N THR A 29 -0.57 11.06 5.15
CA THR A 29 0.70 11.71 5.46
C THR A 29 1.31 11.06 6.69
N HIS A 30 2.47 10.43 6.54
CA HIS A 30 3.26 9.99 7.69
C HIS A 30 3.67 11.22 8.50
N THR A 31 3.45 11.18 9.81
CA THR A 31 3.76 12.31 10.68
C THR A 31 5.27 12.37 10.94
N ASP A 32 5.80 13.58 11.09
CA ASP A 32 7.22 13.79 11.46
C ASP A 32 7.51 13.46 12.94
N ALA A 33 6.50 13.00 13.67
CA ALA A 33 6.59 12.74 15.11
C ALA A 33 7.40 11.48 15.45
N ASN A 34 7.68 10.61 14.47
CA ASN A 34 8.48 9.41 14.66
C ASN A 34 9.10 8.88 13.35
N THR A 35 9.92 7.85 13.48
CA THR A 35 10.62 7.17 12.37
C THR A 35 10.16 5.73 12.17
N ASN A 36 8.95 5.38 12.60
CA ASN A 36 8.48 4.00 12.52
C ASN A 36 8.24 3.60 11.07
N SER A 37 8.57 2.36 10.71
CA SER A 37 8.03 1.78 9.49
C SER A 37 6.51 1.65 9.66
N CYS A 38 5.77 2.22 8.71
CA CYS A 38 4.32 2.28 8.73
C CYS A 38 3.79 1.96 7.34
N ALA A 39 3.06 0.86 7.22
CA ALA A 39 2.43 0.44 5.96
C ALA A 39 0.96 0.84 5.95
N VAL A 40 0.54 1.62 4.95
CA VAL A 40 -0.86 1.96 4.72
C VAL A 40 -1.43 0.98 3.71
N LEU A 41 -2.25 0.05 4.18
CA LEU A 41 -3.03 -0.84 3.32
C LEU A 41 -4.37 -0.17 2.98
N LEU A 42 -4.81 -0.32 1.74
CA LEU A 42 -6.05 0.24 1.24
C LEU A 42 -7.01 -0.88 0.85
N ASN A 43 -8.28 -0.72 1.21
CA ASN A 43 -9.38 -1.59 0.83
C ASN A 43 -10.41 -0.86 -0.05
N PRO A 44 -11.09 -1.55 -0.98
CA PRO A 44 -11.00 -2.99 -1.24
C PRO A 44 -9.69 -3.42 -1.93
N VAL A 45 -9.36 -4.71 -1.84
CA VAL A 45 -8.23 -5.31 -2.57
C VAL A 45 -8.40 -5.09 -4.08
N ILE A 46 -7.29 -4.73 -4.73
CA ILE A 46 -7.25 -4.54 -6.19
C ILE A 46 -7.31 -5.93 -6.85
N ALA A 47 -8.51 -6.36 -7.24
CA ALA A 47 -8.70 -7.64 -7.93
C ALA A 47 -8.39 -7.57 -9.44
N SER A 48 -8.62 -6.40 -10.07
CA SER A 48 -8.34 -6.18 -11.49
C SER A 48 -8.29 -4.68 -11.82
N GLY A 49 -7.78 -4.34 -13.01
CA GLY A 49 -7.72 -2.97 -13.51
C GLY A 49 -6.43 -2.24 -13.19
N ILE A 50 -6.47 -0.91 -13.24
CA ILE A 50 -5.32 -0.02 -13.01
C ILE A 50 -5.68 0.95 -11.89
N VAL A 51 -4.88 0.95 -10.83
CA VAL A 51 -4.94 1.96 -9.78
C VAL A 51 -3.77 2.92 -9.98
N ARG A 52 -4.09 4.22 -9.97
CA ARG A 52 -3.09 5.28 -9.97
C ARG A 52 -2.98 5.83 -8.55
N MET A 53 -1.76 5.99 -8.08
CA MET A 53 -1.45 6.72 -6.86
C MET A 53 -0.42 7.80 -7.15
N ASP A 54 -0.55 8.94 -6.49
CA ASP A 54 0.42 10.03 -6.55
C ASP A 54 1.20 10.06 -5.24
N ILE A 55 2.52 10.12 -5.35
CA ILE A 55 3.45 10.13 -4.22
C ILE A 55 4.20 11.45 -4.25
N MET A 56 4.08 12.25 -3.20
CA MET A 56 4.55 13.63 -3.17
C MET A 56 5.43 13.88 -1.95
N ASN A 57 6.42 14.77 -2.09
CA ASN A 57 7.23 15.30 -0.99
C ASN A 57 7.81 14.22 -0.06
N MET A 58 8.26 13.08 -0.61
CA MET A 58 8.83 11.99 0.17
C MET A 58 10.36 12.04 0.20
N THR A 59 10.92 12.07 1.41
CA THR A 59 12.36 11.87 1.63
C THR A 59 12.76 10.40 1.54
N LYS A 60 11.87 9.48 1.95
CA LYS A 60 12.13 8.04 1.95
C LYS A 60 10.84 7.23 1.78
N LEU A 61 10.74 6.49 0.68
CA LEU A 61 9.71 5.47 0.43
C LEU A 61 10.37 4.10 0.41
N GLU A 62 9.94 3.18 1.26
CA GLU A 62 10.53 1.84 1.30
C GLU A 62 10.01 0.94 0.19
N GLY A 63 8.74 1.08 -0.18
CA GLY A 63 8.15 0.41 -1.32
C GLY A 63 6.64 0.68 -1.44
N VAL A 64 6.09 0.28 -2.58
CA VAL A 64 4.64 0.31 -2.89
C VAL A 64 4.25 -1.04 -3.43
N GLY A 65 3.08 -1.56 -3.08
CA GLY A 65 2.75 -2.92 -3.49
C GLY A 65 1.27 -3.25 -3.55
N ILE A 66 1.02 -4.49 -3.99
CA ILE A 66 -0.28 -5.14 -3.90
C ILE A 66 -0.14 -6.22 -2.82
N ALA A 67 -1.06 -6.19 -1.86
CA ALA A 67 -1.21 -7.20 -0.84
C ALA A 67 -2.60 -7.82 -0.94
N ASP A 68 -2.73 -9.09 -0.58
CA ASP A 68 -4.04 -9.72 -0.41
C ASP A 68 -4.68 -9.33 0.95
N GLU A 69 -5.93 -9.73 1.13
CA GLU A 69 -6.72 -9.44 2.34
C GLU A 69 -6.19 -10.11 3.62
N SER A 70 -5.30 -11.10 3.50
CA SER A 70 -4.70 -11.78 4.65
C SER A 70 -3.58 -10.97 5.31
N MET A 71 -3.11 -9.92 4.65
CA MET A 71 -2.01 -9.10 5.13
C MET A 71 -2.50 -7.98 6.06
N ASN A 72 -1.83 -7.86 7.19
CA ASN A 72 -1.91 -6.70 8.07
C ASN A 72 -0.50 -6.43 8.60
N PHE A 73 -0.20 -5.15 8.85
CA PHE A 73 1.10 -4.73 9.37
C PHE A 73 0.89 -3.82 10.58
N ASP A 74 1.50 -4.21 11.67
CA ASP A 74 1.59 -3.40 12.86
C ASP A 74 2.71 -2.36 12.75
N ARG A 75 2.72 -1.44 13.71
CA ARG A 75 3.75 -0.41 13.82
C ARG A 75 5.15 -1.04 13.80
N THR A 76 6.10 -0.42 13.10
CA THR A 76 7.50 -0.88 12.94
C THR A 76 7.70 -2.14 12.09
N GLN A 77 6.63 -2.84 11.70
CA GLN A 77 6.73 -3.95 10.78
C GLN A 77 6.96 -3.45 9.36
N ASN A 78 8.04 -3.93 8.74
CA ASN A 78 8.37 -3.61 7.37
C ASN A 78 7.80 -4.71 6.45
N PRO A 79 6.90 -4.39 5.51
CA PRO A 79 6.41 -5.36 4.53
C PRO A 79 7.52 -6.09 3.76
N LEU A 80 8.68 -5.47 3.56
CA LEU A 80 9.84 -6.08 2.89
C LEU A 80 10.52 -7.19 3.70
N ASN A 81 10.30 -7.25 5.01
CA ASN A 81 10.80 -8.33 5.85
C ASN A 81 9.93 -9.58 5.72
N TYR A 82 8.71 -9.47 5.20
CA TYR A 82 7.82 -10.59 4.96
C TYR A 82 8.16 -11.22 3.62
N ARG A 83 8.76 -12.41 3.67
CA ARG A 83 8.96 -13.25 2.48
C ARG A 83 7.74 -14.14 2.24
N THR A 84 6.55 -13.54 2.25
CA THR A 84 5.28 -14.27 2.05
C THR A 84 4.81 -14.10 0.61
N PRO A 85 4.07 -15.09 0.04
CA PRO A 85 3.56 -15.03 -1.34
C PRO A 85 2.51 -13.93 -1.58
N ASN A 86 2.09 -13.23 -0.53
CA ASN A 86 0.88 -12.43 -0.50
C ASN A 86 1.16 -10.92 -0.70
N VAL A 87 2.40 -10.55 -1.02
CA VAL A 87 2.82 -9.16 -1.24
C VAL A 87 3.77 -9.04 -2.44
N ALA A 88 3.43 -8.18 -3.39
CA ALA A 88 4.34 -7.73 -4.44
C ALA A 88 4.72 -6.26 -4.20
N VAL A 89 6.01 -5.93 -4.10
CA VAL A 89 6.49 -4.57 -3.78
C VAL A 89 7.41 -4.01 -4.86
N TYR A 90 7.11 -2.83 -5.39
CA TYR A 90 7.99 -2.02 -6.21
C TYR A 90 8.88 -1.12 -5.36
N ARG A 91 10.19 -1.15 -5.63
CA ARG A 91 11.18 -0.28 -4.99
C ARG A 91 12.09 0.33 -6.05
N THR A 92 12.05 1.66 -6.18
CA THR A 92 12.94 2.62 -6.89
C THR A 92 13.33 2.35 -8.36
N ASP A 93 13.38 1.10 -8.79
CA ASP A 93 13.77 0.63 -10.12
C ASP A 93 13.40 -0.86 -10.36
N LYS A 94 12.92 -1.58 -9.34
CA LYS A 94 12.66 -3.03 -9.41
C LYS A 94 11.32 -3.39 -8.79
N ILE A 95 10.54 -4.19 -9.51
CA ILE A 95 9.42 -4.93 -8.92
C ILE A 95 10.01 -6.16 -8.23
N VAL A 96 9.84 -6.24 -6.91
CA VAL A 96 10.18 -7.42 -6.11
C VAL A 96 8.88 -8.14 -5.77
N ILE A 97 8.63 -9.24 -6.46
CA ILE A 97 7.52 -10.14 -6.16
C ILE A 97 8.05 -11.21 -5.21
N TYR A 98 7.54 -11.25 -3.98
CA TYR A 98 7.80 -12.36 -3.07
C TYR A 98 6.72 -13.41 -3.36
N GLY A 99 7.03 -14.46 -4.13
CA GLY A 99 6.08 -15.55 -4.45
C GLY A 99 6.25 -16.16 -5.85
N HIS A 100 5.98 -17.46 -5.99
CA HIS A 100 6.11 -18.25 -7.22
C HIS A 100 5.46 -17.56 -8.43
N LYS A 101 6.02 -17.78 -9.64
CA LYS A 101 5.47 -17.38 -10.95
C LYS A 101 4.00 -16.98 -10.84
N ILE A 102 3.71 -15.69 -11.05
CA ILE A 102 2.36 -15.26 -11.38
C ILE A 102 2.01 -16.07 -12.64
N GLY A 103 1.20 -17.12 -12.46
CA GLY A 103 0.85 -18.02 -13.52
C GLY A 103 0.10 -17.25 -14.58
N MET A 104 0.80 -16.85 -15.63
CA MET A 104 0.18 -16.69 -16.94
C MET A 104 -0.08 -18.12 -17.43
N GLU A 105 -1.33 -18.57 -17.27
CA GLU A 105 -1.87 -19.56 -18.21
C GLU A 105 -2.01 -18.93 -19.60
#